data_AF-A0A931W8F1-F1
#
_entry.id   AF-A0A931W8F1-F1
#
_cell.length_a   1.000
_cell.length_b   1.000
_cell.length_c   1.000
_cell.angle_alpha   90.00
_cell.angle_beta   90.00
_cell.angle_gamma   90.00
#
_symmetry.space_group_name_H-M   'P 1'
#
loop_
_entity.id
_entity.type
_entity.pdbx_description
1 polymer ?
#
loop_
_entity_poly.entity_id
_entity_poly.type
_entity_poly.pdbx_seq_one_letter_code
_entity_poly.pdbx_strand_id
1 'polypeptide(L)' 'LKKSWKEDARHRVIFGLILSNIAKQEGLKPLDEALSNEIEKILKNYGPEDLKKIDKKELEGYIYGQLQNEMVFNLLENNS' A
#
# COMPACT_ATOMS: atom_id res chain seq x y z
N LEU A 1 -16.28 -16.80 16.85
CA LEU A 1 -15.64 -16.16 15.68
C LEU A 1 -15.14 -14.72 15.93
N LYS A 2 -15.94 -13.78 16.45
CA LYS A 2 -15.50 -12.36 16.62
C LYS A 2 -14.21 -12.11 17.43
N LYS A 3 -13.85 -12.98 18.39
CA LYS A 3 -12.67 -12.77 19.25
C LYS A 3 -11.33 -13.00 18.54
N SER A 4 -11.22 -13.97 17.64
CA SER A 4 -9.94 -14.24 16.95
C SER A 4 -9.60 -13.17 15.90
N TRP A 5 -10.61 -12.64 15.23
CA TRP A 5 -10.44 -11.60 14.20
C TRP A 5 -10.01 -10.24 14.79
N LYS A 6 -10.28 -10.03 16.09
CA LYS A 6 -9.96 -8.78 16.79
C LYS A 6 -8.45 -8.60 16.96
N GLU A 7 -7.75 -9.65 17.38
CA GLU A 7 -6.30 -9.58 17.57
C GLU A 7 -5.59 -9.44 16.22
N ASP A 8 -6.04 -10.15 15.18
CA ASP A 8 -5.49 -9.99 13.83
C ASP A 8 -5.71 -8.58 13.28
N ALA A 9 -6.89 -8.00 13.48
CA ALA A 9 -7.17 -6.62 13.08
C ALA A 9 -6.27 -5.63 13.85
N ARG A 10 -6.09 -5.85 15.15
CA ARG A 10 -5.19 -5.03 15.98
C ARG A 10 -3.75 -5.12 15.48
N HIS A 11 -3.24 -6.32 15.21
CA HIS A 11 -1.89 -6.50 14.68
C HIS A 11 -1.71 -5.79 13.34
N ARG A 12 -2.67 -5.94 12.41
CA ARG A 12 -2.62 -5.23 11.11
C ARG A 12 -2.54 -3.72 11.26
N VAL A 13 -3.34 -3.14 12.18
CA VAL A 13 -3.29 -1.69 12.44
C VAL A 13 -1.94 -1.28 13.02
N ILE A 14 -1.43 -2.02 14.01
CA ILE A 14 -0.13 -1.72 14.64
C ILE A 14 0.99 -1.76 13.59
N PHE A 15 1.07 -2.82 12.79
CA PHE A 15 2.10 -2.92 11.74
C PHE A 15 1.96 -1.82 10.70
N GLY A 16 0.74 -1.49 10.27
CA GLY A 16 0.52 -0.36 9.35
C GLY A 16 1.02 0.97 9.92
N LEU A 17 0.79 1.24 11.21
CA LEU A 17 1.30 2.45 11.87
C LEU A 17 2.83 2.45 11.98
N ILE A 18 3.44 1.31 12.28
CA ILE A 18 4.90 1.17 12.36
C ILE A 18 5.54 1.44 10.99
N LEU A 19 5.05 0.79 9.93
CA LEU A 19 5.56 0.98 8.58
C LEU A 19 5.42 2.44 8.13
N SER A 20 4.26 3.06 8.39
CA SER A 20 4.03 4.47 8.09
C SER A 20 5.00 5.41 8.82
N ASN A 21 5.30 5.12 10.09
CA ASN A 21 6.25 5.91 10.87
C ASN A 21 7.69 5.76 10.34
N ILE A 22 8.13 4.54 10.03
CA ILE A 22 9.46 4.29 9.45
C ILE A 22 9.58 5.04 8.12
N ALA A 23 8.60 4.89 7.22
CA ALA A 23 8.61 5.58 5.93
C ALA A 23 8.71 7.11 6.09
N LYS A 24 8.01 7.68 7.08
CA LYS A 24 8.09 9.11 7.39
C LYS A 24 9.48 9.52 7.90
N GLN A 25 10.07 8.74 8.80
CA GLN A 25 11.38 9.03 9.39
C GLN A 25 12.50 8.95 8.35
N GLU A 26 12.42 7.96 7.47
CA GLU A 26 13.41 7.67 6.43
C GLU A 26 13.15 8.46 5.13
N GLY A 27 12.07 9.25 5.08
CA GLY A 27 11.72 10.03 3.90
C GLY A 27 11.32 9.20 2.68
N LEU A 28 10.86 7.95 2.89
CA LEU A 28 10.50 7.02 1.82
C LEU A 28 9.17 7.43 1.19
N LYS A 29 9.22 7.77 -0.10
CA LYS A 29 8.05 8.09 -0.91
C LYS A 29 8.20 7.41 -2.27
N PRO A 30 7.15 6.72 -2.76
CA PRO A 30 7.11 6.25 -4.13
C PRO A 30 7.30 7.42 -5.10
N LEU A 31 8.04 7.20 -6.18
CA LEU A 31 8.11 8.16 -7.29
C LEU A 31 6.76 8.19 -8.01
N ASP A 32 6.33 9.38 -8.46
CA ASP A 32 5.06 9.57 -9.16
C ASP A 32 4.94 8.68 -10.41
N GLU A 33 6.06 8.47 -11.11
CA GLU A 33 6.15 7.57 -12.26
C GLU A 33 5.91 6.11 -11.88
N ALA A 34 6.52 5.64 -10.78
CA ALA A 34 6.33 4.27 -10.30
C ALA A 34 4.88 4.02 -9.85
N LEU A 35 4.28 5.00 -9.17
CA LEU A 35 2.87 4.97 -8.76
C LEU A 35 1.94 4.89 -9.98
N SER A 36 2.16 5.76 -10.97
CA SER A 36 1.34 5.80 -12.19
C SER A 36 1.45 4.50 -12.99
N ASN A 37 2.67 3.98 -13.16
CA ASN A 37 2.91 2.72 -13.86
C ASN A 37 2.20 1.55 -13.19
N GLU A 38 2.18 1.50 -11.85
CA GLU A 38 1.52 0.42 -11.11
C GLU A 38 0.00 0.53 -11.17
N ILE A 39 -0.56 1.75 -11.07
CA ILE A 39 -1.98 2.01 -11.32
C ILE A 39 -2.38 1.52 -12.71
N GLU A 40 -1.63 1.89 -13.74
CA GLU A 40 -1.94 1.49 -15.11
C GLU A 40 -1.90 -0.03 -15.31
N LYS A 41 -0.90 -0.71 -14.74
CA LYS A 41 -0.82 -2.18 -14.78
C LYS A 41 -2.06 -2.84 -14.17
N ILE A 42 -2.53 -2.34 -13.03
CA ILE A 42 -3.73 -2.86 -12.36
C ILE A 42 -4.96 -2.62 -13.23
N LEU A 43 -5.14 -1.40 -13.73
CA LEU A 43 -6.30 -1.02 -14.53
C LEU A 43 -6.38 -1.76 -15.87
N LYS A 44 -5.25 -2.17 -16.46
CA LYS A 44 -5.22 -2.98 -17.71
C LYS A 44 -5.97 -4.31 -17.59
N ASN A 45 -6.14 -4.83 -16.37
CA ASN A 45 -6.83 -6.10 -16.14
C ASN A 45 -8.36 -5.95 -16.02
N TYR A 46 -8.89 -4.72 -16.09
CA TYR A 46 -10.31 -4.44 -15.91
C TYR A 46 -10.97 -4.00 -17.23
N GLY A 47 -12.21 -4.48 -17.44
CA GLY A 47 -13.02 -4.08 -18.60
C GLY A 47 -13.61 -2.67 -18.45
N PRO A 48 -14.13 -2.07 -19.54
CA PRO A 48 -14.66 -0.70 -19.54
C PRO A 48 -15.77 -0.43 -18.51
N GLU A 49 -16.62 -1.41 -18.24
CA GLU A 49 -17.71 -1.26 -17.25
C GLU A 49 -17.24 -1.34 -15.80
N ASP A 50 -16.14 -2.04 -15.54
CA ASP A 50 -15.56 -2.12 -14.19
C ASP A 50 -14.70 -0.88 -13.89
N LEU A 51 -13.99 -0.35 -14.90
CA LEU A 51 -13.24 0.89 -14.78
C LEU A 51 -14.09 2.09 -14.34
N LYS A 52 -15.38 2.12 -14.69
CA LYS A 52 -16.32 3.17 -14.25
C LYS A 52 -16.68 3.09 -12.75
N LYS A 53 -16.52 1.91 -12.14
CA LYS A 53 -16.85 1.66 -10.73
C LYS A 53 -15.65 1.89 -9.81
N ILE A 54 -14.45 2.01 -10.37
CA ILE A 54 -13.22 2.19 -9.59
C ILE A 54 -13.11 3.65 -9.17
N ASP A 55 -13.03 3.90 -7.87
CA ASP A 55 -12.56 5.17 -7.34
C ASP A 55 -11.04 5.25 -7.52
N LYS A 56 -10.61 6.07 -8.47
CA LYS A 56 -9.19 6.25 -8.80
C LYS A 56 -8.39 6.82 -7.63
N LYS A 57 -8.99 7.68 -6.81
CA LYS A 57 -8.30 8.30 -5.67
C LYS A 57 -8.08 7.28 -4.55
N GLU A 58 -9.07 6.43 -4.30
CA GLU A 58 -8.93 5.32 -3.35
C GLU A 58 -7.87 4.32 -3.83
N LEU A 59 -7.90 3.96 -5.12
CA LEU A 59 -6.91 3.07 -5.73
C LEU A 59 -5.49 3.64 -5.63
N GLU A 60 -5.32 4.93 -5.95
CA GLU A 60 -4.04 5.62 -5.83
C GLU A 60 -3.52 5.59 -4.39
N GLY A 61 -4.37 5.90 -3.40
CA GLY A 61 -4.00 5.84 -2.00
C GLY A 61 -3.61 4.43 -1.54
N TYR A 62 -4.32 3.41 -2.01
CA TYR A 62 -4.00 2.01 -1.73
C TYR A 62 -2.63 1.62 -2.30
N ILE A 63 -2.40 1.91 -3.59
CA ILE A 63 -1.13 1.56 -4.26
C ILE A 63 0.03 2.34 -3.67
N TYR A 64 -0.17 3.62 -3.33
CA TYR A 64 0.83 4.42 -2.65
C TYR A 64 1.28 3.76 -1.35
N GLY A 65 0.32 3.37 -0.49
CA GLY A 65 0.61 2.69 0.77
C GLY A 65 1.31 1.35 0.57
N GLN A 66 0.89 0.58 -0.43
CA GLN A 66 1.54 -0.69 -0.78
C GLN A 66 3.01 -0.46 -1.18
N LEU A 67 3.28 0.42 -2.15
CA LEU A 67 4.64 0.72 -2.61
C LEU A 67 5.52 1.26 -1.49
N GLN A 68 4.98 2.14 -0.63
CA GLN A 68 5.72 2.67 0.51
C GLN A 68 6.08 1.58 1.52
N ASN A 69 5.18 0.63 1.78
CA ASN A 69 5.48 -0.52 2.63
C ASN A 69 6.58 -1.41 2.04
N GLU A 70 6.54 -1.67 0.73
CA GLU A 70 7.60 -2.41 0.03
C GLU A 70 8.96 -1.70 0.15
N MET A 71 8.99 -0.37 0.06
CA MET A 71 10.23 0.39 0.29
C MET A 71 10.76 0.21 1.72
N VAL A 72 9.88 0.20 2.72
CA VAL A 72 10.26 -0.06 4.12
C VAL A 72 10.78 -1.49 4.28
N PHE A 73 10.13 -2.49 3.69
CA PHE A 73 10.60 -3.88 3.76
C PHE A 73 11.99 -4.03 3.13
N ASN A 74 12.19 -3.48 1.93
CA ASN A 74 13.50 -3.45 1.28
C ASN A 74 14.58 -2.77 2.15
N LEU A 75 14.24 -1.68 2.84
CA LEU A 75 15.16 -1.03 3.78
C LEU A 75 15.53 -1.95 4.94
N LEU A 76 14.56 -2.63 5.54
CA LEU A 76 14.77 -3.50 6.70
C LEU A 76 15.56 -4.77 6.33
N GLU A 77 15.30 -5.35 5.17
CA GLU A 77 16.01 -6.53 4.66
C GLU A 77 17.48 -6.23 4.34
N ASN A 78 17.77 -5.05 3.79
CA ASN A 78 19.15 -4.64 3.48
C ASN A 78 19.96 -4.19 4.72
N ASN A 79 19.29 -3.97 5.86
CA ASN A 79 19.91 -3.65 7.15
C ASN A 79 20.01 -4.87 8.10
N SER A 80 19.61 -6.06 7.64
CA SER A 80 19.68 -7.34 8.38
C SER A 80 20.94 -8.12 8.00
#